data_AF-X1K1H6-F1
#
_entry.id   AF-X1K1H6-F1
#
_cell.length_a   1.000
_cell.length_b   1.000
_cell.length_c   1.000
_cell.angle_alpha   90.00
_cell.angle_beta   90.00
_cell.angle_gamma   90.00
#
_symmetry.space_group_name_H-M   'P 1'
#
loop_
_entity.id
_entity.type
_entity.pdbx_description
1 polymer ?
#
loop_
_entity_poly.entity_id
_entity_poly.type
_entity_poly.pdbx_seq_one_letter_code
_entity_poly.pdbx_strand_id
1 'polypeptide(L)'
;MEPKDRVAKQKNAAKPTLAEIKAAFPPESVAFFRAEVQRGGRVGIPIIERKQLGISKGDTVSVLLMKVERKQKAKGKKPQKSRVL
;
A
#
# COMPACT_ATOMS: atom_id res chain seq x y z
N MET A 1 -7.19 31.57 35.85
CA MET A 1 -7.98 31.32 34.63
C MET A 1 -7.08 30.51 33.70
N GLU A 2 -7.21 29.18 33.69
CA GLU A 2 -6.36 28.30 32.87
C GLU A 2 -7.11 27.88 31.59
N PRO A 3 -6.50 27.93 30.40
CA PRO A 3 -7.12 27.39 29.20
C PRO A 3 -6.76 25.91 29.07
N LYS A 4 -7.56 25.01 29.69
CA LYS A 4 -7.35 23.56 29.60
C LYS A 4 -8.06 22.84 28.45
N ASP A 5 -8.84 23.54 27.63
CA ASP A 5 -9.76 22.86 26.70
C ASP A 5 -9.51 23.17 25.23
N ARG A 6 -8.33 22.82 24.71
CA ARG A 6 -8.09 22.72 23.25
C ARG A 6 -7.28 21.49 22.86
N VAL A 7 -7.53 20.34 23.47
CA VAL A 7 -7.14 19.05 22.87
C VAL A 7 -8.24 18.67 21.89
N ALA A 8 -8.17 19.25 20.69
CA ALA A 8 -9.00 18.86 19.58
C ALA A 8 -8.84 17.34 19.36
N LYS A 9 -9.93 16.61 19.56
CA LYS A 9 -10.05 15.20 19.16
C LYS A 9 -9.77 15.12 17.67
N GLN A 10 -8.53 14.79 17.30
CA GLN A 10 -8.15 14.46 15.94
C GLN A 10 -8.78 13.09 15.65
N LYS A 11 -10.07 13.13 15.28
CA LYS A 11 -10.86 11.97 14.90
C LYS A 11 -10.11 11.26 13.78
N ASN A 12 -9.79 9.99 14.02
CA ASN A 12 -9.30 8.99 13.07
C ASN A 12 -9.46 9.41 11.60
N ALA A 13 -8.39 9.95 10.99
CA ALA A 13 -8.34 10.05 9.54
C ALA A 13 -8.33 8.62 9.00
N ALA A 14 -9.48 8.16 8.51
CA ALA A 14 -9.55 6.91 7.77
C ALA A 14 -8.49 6.97 6.66
N LYS A 15 -7.62 5.97 6.57
CA LYS A 15 -6.67 5.88 5.46
C LYS A 15 -7.50 5.87 4.17
N PRO A 16 -7.20 6.76 3.20
CA PRO A 16 -8.00 6.85 1.99
C PRO A 16 -8.03 5.50 1.28
N THR A 17 -9.20 5.10 0.82
CA THR A 17 -9.38 3.83 0.12
C THR A 17 -8.74 3.92 -1.27
N LEU A 18 -8.34 2.79 -1.86
CA LEU A 18 -7.76 2.77 -3.21
C LEU A 18 -8.70 3.41 -4.26
N ALA A 19 -10.02 3.29 -4.05
CA ALA A 19 -11.04 3.89 -4.90
C ALA A 19 -11.03 5.43 -4.79
N GLU A 20 -10.94 5.97 -3.57
CA GLU A 20 -10.83 7.41 -3.34
C GLU A 20 -9.54 7.99 -3.93
N ILE A 21 -8.41 7.29 -3.76
CA ILE A 21 -7.14 7.73 -4.35
C ILE A 21 -7.24 7.70 -5.88
N LYS A 22 -7.83 6.66 -6.47
CA LYS A 22 -8.06 6.59 -7.92
C LYS A 22 -8.97 7.70 -8.43
N ALA A 23 -10.00 8.07 -7.68
CA ALA A 23 -10.93 9.13 -8.06
C ALA A 23 -10.28 10.52 -7.99
N ALA A 24 -9.25 10.70 -7.16
CA ALA A 24 -8.55 11.98 -7.01
C ALA A 24 -7.59 12.30 -8.17
N PHE A 25 -7.25 11.33 -9.01
CA PHE A 25 -6.33 11.52 -10.13
C PHE A 25 -6.98 11.14 -11.46
N PRO A 26 -6.82 11.95 -12.53
CA PRO A 26 -7.31 11.57 -13.84
C PRO A 26 -6.66 10.26 -14.30
N PRO A 27 -7.42 9.35 -14.92
CA PRO A 27 -6.97 7.99 -15.23
C PRO A 27 -5.76 7.93 -16.18
N GLU A 28 -5.52 9.01 -16.94
CA GLU A 28 -4.40 9.11 -17.87
C GLU A 28 -3.09 9.61 -17.22
N SER A 29 -3.16 10.06 -15.96
CA SER A 29 -2.03 10.72 -15.28
C SER A 29 -1.33 9.86 -14.22
N VAL A 30 -1.99 8.81 -13.72
CA VAL A 30 -1.48 7.98 -12.60
C VAL A 30 -1.74 6.51 -12.85
N ALA A 31 -0.74 5.67 -12.59
CA ALA A 31 -0.86 4.22 -12.62
C ALA A 31 -0.80 3.62 -11.22
N PHE A 32 -1.62 2.59 -10.99
CA PHE A 32 -1.66 1.83 -9.74
C PHE A 32 -1.25 0.39 -10.00
N PHE A 33 -0.08 -0.01 -9.50
CA PHE A 33 0.43 -1.38 -9.65
C PHE A 33 0.96 -1.92 -8.32
N ARG A 34 1.10 -3.24 -8.23
CA ARG A 34 1.77 -3.92 -7.13
C ARG A 34 3.13 -4.42 -7.62
N ALA A 35 4.15 -4.18 -6.82
CA ALA A 35 5.50 -4.65 -7.12
C ALA A 35 6.18 -5.15 -5.85
N GLU A 36 7.08 -6.10 -6.01
CA GLU A 36 7.95 -6.55 -4.93
C GLU A 36 9.15 -5.61 -4.81
N VAL A 37 9.56 -5.36 -3.56
CA VAL A 37 10.76 -4.57 -3.27
C VAL A 37 11.98 -5.48 -3.46
N GLN A 38 12.83 -5.14 -4.42
CA GLN A 38 14.06 -5.87 -4.71
C GLN A 38 15.20 -5.47 -3.74
N ARG A 39 16.35 -6.16 -3.85
CA ARG A 39 17.56 -5.82 -3.08
C ARG A 39 17.92 -4.35 -3.26
N GLY A 40 18.27 -3.69 -2.16
CA GLY A 40 18.59 -2.25 -2.14
C GLY A 40 17.39 -1.32 -2.27
N GLY A 41 16.17 -1.81 -2.07
CA GLY A 41 14.96 -0.97 -2.05
C GLY A 41 14.43 -0.59 -3.44
N ARG A 42 14.91 -1.25 -4.50
CA ARG A 42 14.47 -0.96 -5.88
C ARG A 42 13.08 -1.52 -6.14
N VAL A 43 12.26 -0.74 -6.86
CA VAL A 43 10.94 -1.15 -7.34
C VAL A 43 10.88 -0.89 -8.84
N GLY A 44 10.52 -1.91 -9.61
CA GLY A 44 10.34 -1.77 -11.06
C GLY A 44 8.93 -1.29 -11.40
N ILE A 45 8.82 -0.25 -12.23
CA ILE A 45 7.57 0.12 -12.89
C ILE A 45 7.33 -0.89 -14.02
N PRO A 46 6.21 -1.63 -14.07
CA PRO A 46 6.00 -2.61 -15.12
C PRO A 46 5.83 -1.93 -16.49
N ILE A 47 6.17 -2.67 -17.55
CA ILE A 47 6.31 -2.12 -18.91
C ILE A 47 4.99 -1.53 -19.42
N ILE A 48 3.86 -2.13 -19.05
CA ILE A 48 2.53 -1.71 -19.51
C ILE A 48 2.22 -0.32 -18.98
N GLU A 49 2.36 -0.12 -17.67
CA GLU A 49 2.14 1.15 -16.97
C GLU A 49 3.12 2.21 -17.44
N ARG A 50 4.38 1.81 -17.66
CA ARG A 50 5.41 2.71 -18.19
C ARG A 50 5.03 3.25 -19.57
N LYS A 51 4.52 2.39 -20.46
CA LYS A 51 4.07 2.78 -21.80
C LYS A 51 2.81 3.64 -21.76
N GLN A 52 1.83 3.25 -20.92
CA GLN A 52 0.58 4.00 -20.75
C GLN A 52 0.82 5.43 -20.28
N LEU A 53 1.76 5.62 -19.35
CA LEU A 53 2.12 6.94 -18.83
C LEU A 53 3.20 7.66 -19.66
N GLY A 54 3.66 7.07 -20.77
CA GLY A 54 4.70 7.67 -21.61
C GLY A 54 6.08 7.82 -20.94
N ILE A 55 6.36 7.08 -19.86
CA ILE A 55 7.58 7.24 -19.06
C ILE A 55 8.79 6.66 -19.80
N SER A 56 9.81 7.50 -19.96
CA SER A 56 11.05 7.23 -20.67
C SER A 56 12.27 7.28 -19.75
N LYS A 57 13.41 6.79 -20.25
CA LYS A 57 14.67 6.83 -19.50
C LYS A 57 15.11 8.29 -19.34
N GLY A 58 15.27 8.73 -18.09
CA GLY A 58 15.67 10.11 -17.77
C GLY A 58 14.53 10.95 -17.19
N ASP A 59 13.29 10.48 -17.28
CA ASP A 59 12.14 11.19 -16.74
C ASP A 59 12.14 11.20 -15.22
N THR A 60 11.72 12.32 -14.65
CA THR A 60 11.46 12.44 -13.21
C THR A 60 10.01 12.11 -12.95
N VAL A 61 9.75 11.20 -12.00
CA VAL A 61 8.40 10.74 -11.65
C VAL A 61 8.18 10.83 -10.14
N SER A 62 6.95 11.14 -9.74
CA SER A 62 6.51 11.11 -8.34
C SER A 62 5.85 9.76 -8.03
N VAL A 63 6.23 9.11 -6.93
CA VAL A 63 5.72 7.78 -6.56
C VAL A 63 5.15 7.80 -5.14
N LEU A 64 3.94 7.26 -4.97
CA LEU A 64 3.33 7.00 -3.67
C LEU A 64 3.38 5.50 -3.35
N LEU A 65 4.03 5.12 -2.25
CA LEU A 65 4.19 3.72 -1.86
C LEU A 65 3.25 3.34 -0.70
N MET A 66 2.52 2.24 -0.85
CA MET A 66 1.69 1.64 0.20
C MET A 66 2.10 0.19 0.44
N LYS A 67 2.56 -0.14 1.66
CA LYS A 67 2.88 -1.52 2.02
C LYS A 67 1.59 -2.35 2.15
N VAL A 68 1.52 -3.44 1.39
CA VAL A 68 0.42 -4.40 1.49
C VAL A 68 0.85 -5.55 2.41
N GLU A 69 0.34 -5.57 3.62
CA GLU A 69 0.55 -6.70 4.54
C GLU A 69 -0.41 -7.84 4.18
N ARG A 70 0.13 -8.96 3.70
CA ARG A 70 -0.66 -10.20 3.64
C ARG A 70 -0.87 -10.67 5.07
N LYS A 71 -2.11 -10.60 5.58
CA LYS A 71 -2.49 -11.33 6.81
C LYS A 71 -2.11 -12.79 6.60
N GLN A 72 -1.06 -13.26 7.26
CA GLN A 72 -0.74 -14.68 7.30
C GLN A 72 -1.94 -15.36 7.98
N LYS A 73 -2.70 -16.17 7.25
CA LYS A 73 -3.63 -17.10 7.89
C LYS A 73 -2.77 -18.01 8.76
N ALA A 74 -2.94 -17.90 10.08
CA ALA A 74 -2.34 -18.85 11.02
C ALA A 74 -2.72 -20.25 10.57
N LYS A 75 -1.74 -21.05 10.12
CA LYS A 75 -1.95 -22.47 9.84
C LYS A 75 -2.38 -23.10 11.18
N GLY A 76 -3.67 -23.43 11.29
CA GLY A 76 -4.21 -24.13 12.45
C GLY A 76 -3.37 -25.38 12.71
N LYS A 77 -2.87 -25.51 13.93
CA LYS A 77 -2.21 -26.73 14.42
C LYS A 77 -3.20 -27.89 14.22
N LYS A 78 -2.87 -28.86 13.37
CA LYS A 78 -3.59 -30.14 13.34
C LYS A 78 -3.37 -30.80 14.72
N PRO A 79 -4.42 -31.27 15.43
CA PRO A 79 -4.23 -32.00 16.67
C PRO A 79 -3.50 -33.31 16.35
N GLN A 80 -2.33 -33.48 16.93
CA GLN A 80 -1.55 -34.71 16.91
C GLN A 80 -2.37 -35.76 17.66
N LYS A 81 -3.01 -36.69 16.94
CA LYS A 81 -3.61 -37.88 17.56
C LYS A 81 -2.47 -38.66 18.21
N SER A 82 -2.36 -38.57 19.53
CA SER A 82 -1.56 -39.49 20.34
C SER A 82 -2.14 -40.89 20.16
N ARG A 83 -1.38 -41.76 19.49
CA ARG A 83 -1.63 -43.20 19.45
C ARG A 83 -1.19 -43.75 20.81
N VAL A 84 -2.16 -44.10 21.66
CA VAL A 84 -1.93 -44.89 22.87
C VAL A 84 -1.72 -46.34 22.41
N LEU A 85 -0.62 -46.94 22.86
CA LEU A 85 -0.28 -48.35 22.68
C LEU A 85 -1.11 -49.22 23.61
#